data_AF-A0A7S3REV4-F1
#
_entry.id   AF-A0A7S3REV4-F1
#
_cell.length_a   1.000
_cell.length_b   1.000
_cell.length_c   1.000
_cell.angle_alpha   90.00
_cell.angle_beta   90.00
_cell.angle_gamma   90.00
#
_symmetry.space_group_name_H-M   'P 1'
#
loop_
_entity.id
_entity.type
_entity.pdbx_description
1 polymer ?
#
loop_
_entity_poly.entity_id
_entity_poly.type
_entity_poly.pdbx_seq_one_letter_code
_entity_poly.pdbx_strand_id
1 'polypeptide(L)'
;SASLLIKKVRDGPVKEWNVKKPNDAMRQGDRITAVNGQTGTSAELCAIIGGAQGRLHLQVQRSADDVQARRRRQEARAILRAEKGDLSQEETSKRPPPPTMQVKAEKPEEKPR
;
A
#
# COMPACT_ATOMS: atom_id res chain seq x y z
N SER A 1 -17.59 -26.73 5.88
CA SER A 1 -16.18 -26.32 5.86
C SER A 1 -15.93 -25.39 7.05
N ALA A 2 -15.11 -25.81 8.02
CA ALA A 2 -14.71 -24.96 9.13
C ALA A 2 -13.49 -24.14 8.70
N SER A 3 -13.52 -22.82 8.92
CA SER A 3 -12.45 -21.90 8.53
C SER A 3 -12.37 -20.75 9.53
N LEU A 4 -11.20 -20.13 9.64
CA LEU A 4 -10.99 -18.97 10.49
C LEU A 4 -11.17 -17.68 9.68
N LEU A 5 -12.24 -16.94 9.95
CA LEU A 5 -12.55 -15.69 9.26
C LEU A 5 -11.74 -14.52 9.83
N ILE A 6 -11.03 -13.80 8.96
CA ILE A 6 -10.37 -12.55 9.33
C ILE A 6 -11.43 -11.45 9.47
N LYS A 7 -11.66 -10.99 10.69
CA LYS A 7 -12.56 -9.85 10.96
C LYS A 7 -11.86 -8.50 10.84
N LYS A 8 -10.58 -8.43 11.23
CA LYS A 8 -9.78 -7.20 11.19
C LYS A 8 -8.30 -7.55 11.19
N VAL A 9 -7.51 -6.77 10.47
CA VAL A 9 -6.04 -6.80 10.58
C VAL A 9 -5.61 -5.64 11.46
N ARG A 10 -4.87 -5.94 12.53
CA ARG A 10 -4.28 -4.94 13.45
C ARG A 10 -2.79 -4.80 13.16
N ASP A 11 -2.12 -3.89 13.87
CA ASP A 11 -0.67 -3.78 13.83
C ASP A 11 0.00 -5.09 14.22
N GLY A 12 1.11 -5.40 13.55
CA GLY A 12 1.86 -6.64 13.72
C GLY A 12 2.24 -7.33 12.40
N PRO A 13 2.67 -8.61 12.46
CA PRO A 13 3.30 -9.31 11.34
C PRO A 13 2.46 -9.37 10.07
N VAL A 14 1.14 -9.50 10.22
CA VAL A 14 0.21 -9.52 9.08
C VAL A 14 0.16 -8.15 8.38
N LYS A 15 0.17 -7.05 9.14
CA LYS A 15 0.18 -5.70 8.55
C LYS A 15 1.50 -5.43 7.84
N GLU A 16 2.62 -5.84 8.43
CA GLU A 16 3.94 -5.72 7.80
C GLU A 16 4.04 -6.55 6.50
N TRP A 17 3.51 -7.78 6.52
CA TRP A 17 3.39 -8.62 5.33
C TRP A 17 2.59 -7.92 4.23
N ASN A 18 1.43 -7.35 4.58
CA ASN A 18 0.55 -6.67 3.64
C ASN A 18 1.21 -5.46 2.96
N VAL A 19 2.08 -4.74 3.68
CA VAL A 19 2.86 -3.62 3.12
C VAL A 19 3.89 -4.12 2.11
N LYS A 20 4.62 -5.19 2.47
CA LYS A 20 5.67 -5.78 1.62
C LYS A 20 5.09 -6.53 0.40
N LYS A 21 3.88 -7.09 0.54
CA LYS A 21 3.20 -7.87 -0.49
C LYS A 21 1.76 -7.40 -0.71
N PRO A 22 1.56 -6.27 -1.40
CA PRO A 22 0.23 -5.68 -1.58
C PRO A 22 -0.73 -6.57 -2.38
N ASN A 23 -0.21 -7.41 -3.29
CA ASN A 23 -1.01 -8.34 -4.10
C ASN A 23 -1.51 -9.54 -3.27
N ASP A 24 -0.68 -10.00 -2.32
CA ASP A 24 -1.00 -11.12 -1.42
C ASP A 24 -1.54 -10.66 -0.06
N ALA A 25 -1.84 -9.36 0.07
CA ALA A 25 -2.19 -8.76 1.34
C ALA A 25 -3.47 -9.38 1.93
N MET A 26 -3.37 -9.97 3.12
CA MET A 26 -4.47 -10.54 3.90
C MET A 26 -5.38 -9.43 4.43
N ARG A 27 -6.70 -9.59 4.33
CA ARG A 27 -7.66 -8.56 4.74
C ARG A 27 -8.88 -9.13 5.44
N GLN A 28 -9.70 -8.24 5.99
CA GLN A 28 -11.03 -8.60 6.47
C GLN A 28 -11.82 -9.32 5.37
N GLY A 29 -12.54 -10.38 5.74
CA GLY A 29 -13.32 -11.22 4.83
C GLY A 29 -12.59 -12.45 4.32
N ASP A 30 -11.25 -12.43 4.32
CA ASP A 30 -10.43 -13.59 3.97
C ASP A 30 -10.66 -14.74 4.97
N ARG A 31 -10.61 -15.98 4.48
CA ARG A 31 -10.74 -17.19 5.31
C ARG A 31 -9.42 -17.95 5.34
N ILE A 32 -8.87 -18.14 6.53
CA ILE A 32 -7.72 -19.03 6.73
C ILE A 32 -8.27 -20.46 6.80
N THR A 33 -7.78 -21.31 5.90
CA THR A 33 -8.20 -22.71 5.77
C THR A 33 -7.15 -23.69 6.29
N ALA A 34 -5.88 -23.28 6.30
CA ALA A 34 -4.79 -24.06 6.90
C ALA A 34 -3.69 -23.16 7.47
N VAL A 35 -2.99 -23.67 8.48
CA VAL A 35 -1.83 -23.06 9.12
C VAL A 35 -0.71 -24.11 9.17
N ASN A 36 0.44 -23.81 8.60
CA ASN A 36 1.60 -24.72 8.51
C ASN A 36 1.23 -26.10 7.93
N GLY A 37 0.31 -26.13 6.94
CA GLY A 37 -0.18 -27.35 6.31
C GLY A 37 -1.26 -28.10 7.09
N GLN A 38 -1.61 -27.65 8.30
CA GLN A 38 -2.66 -28.25 9.11
C GLN A 38 -4.00 -27.53 8.89
N THR A 39 -5.05 -28.31 8.64
CA THR A 39 -6.43 -27.84 8.52
C THR A 39 -7.22 -28.18 9.79
N GLY A 40 -8.28 -27.45 10.08
CA GLY A 40 -9.15 -27.76 11.21
C GLY A 40 -10.24 -26.74 11.45
N THR A 41 -10.87 -26.86 12.61
CA THR A 41 -11.81 -25.87 13.15
C THR A 41 -11.10 -24.54 13.43
N SER A 42 -11.89 -23.47 13.57
CA SER A 42 -11.35 -22.15 13.92
C SER A 42 -10.57 -22.17 15.24
N ALA A 43 -10.99 -22.98 16.21
CA ALA A 43 -10.32 -23.12 17.50
C ALA A 43 -8.94 -23.80 17.34
N GLU A 44 -8.86 -24.89 16.58
CA GLU A 44 -7.60 -25.60 16.30
C GLU A 44 -6.63 -24.71 15.52
N LEU A 45 -7.10 -24.03 14.48
CA LEU A 45 -6.27 -23.10 13.71
C LEU A 45 -5.76 -21.95 14.59
N CYS A 46 -6.59 -21.40 15.49
CA CYS A 46 -6.16 -20.40 16.46
C CYS A 46 -5.10 -20.94 17.43
N ALA A 47 -5.26 -22.17 17.92
CA ALA A 47 -4.30 -22.80 18.82
C ALA A 47 -2.94 -23.00 18.13
N ILE A 48 -2.94 -23.45 16.88
CA ILE A 48 -1.71 -23.60 16.07
C ILE A 48 -1.02 -22.24 15.88
N ILE A 49 -1.78 -21.19 15.56
CA ILE A 49 -1.23 -19.83 15.40
C ILE A 49 -0.64 -19.33 16.73
N GLY A 50 -1.35 -19.53 17.85
CA GLY A 50 -0.92 -19.08 19.18
C GLY A 50 0.31 -19.81 19.71
N GLY A 51 0.52 -21.06 19.33
CA GLY A 51 1.69 -21.86 19.72
C GLY A 51 2.85 -21.80 18.73
N ALA A 52 2.66 -21.25 17.53
CA ALA A 52 3.70 -21.21 16.51
C ALA A 52 4.82 -20.22 16.87
N GLN A 53 6.06 -20.66 16.70
CA GLN A 53 7.25 -19.82 16.82
C GLN A 53 7.93 -19.64 15.46
N GLY A 54 8.37 -18.43 15.15
CA GLY A 54 9.09 -18.12 13.91
C GLY A 54 8.18 -17.94 12.70
N ARG A 55 8.33 -18.80 11.68
CA ARG A 55 7.68 -18.64 10.37
C ARG A 55 6.32 -19.32 10.34
N LEU A 56 5.30 -18.59 9.91
CA LEU A 56 3.93 -19.07 9.73
C LEU A 56 3.57 -19.15 8.24
N HIS A 57 3.13 -20.32 7.77
CA HIS A 57 2.57 -20.50 6.43
C HIS A 57 1.04 -20.53 6.53
N LEU A 58 0.37 -19.53 5.95
CA LEU A 58 -1.09 -19.43 5.97
C LEU A 58 -1.66 -19.75 4.58
N GLN A 59 -2.59 -20.69 4.51
CA GLN A 59 -3.42 -20.88 3.33
C GLN A 59 -4.71 -20.10 3.49
N VAL A 60 -4.98 -19.23 2.51
CA VAL A 60 -6.08 -18.28 2.55
C VAL A 60 -6.98 -18.47 1.35
N GLN A 61 -8.28 -18.55 1.61
CA GLN A 61 -9.33 -18.60 0.61
C GLN A 61 -10.04 -17.25 0.53
N ARG A 62 -10.16 -16.74 -0.71
CA ARG A 62 -10.96 -15.56 -1.06
C ARG A 62 -12.12 -15.97 -1.96
N SER A 63 -13.28 -15.34 -1.82
CA SER A 63 -14.38 -15.55 -2.76
C SER A 63 -14.04 -14.92 -4.12
N ALA A 64 -14.48 -15.56 -5.20
CA ALA A 64 -14.28 -15.07 -6.56
C ALA A 64 -14.90 -13.68 -6.76
N ASP A 65 -16.03 -13.41 -6.12
CA ASP A 65 -16.71 -12.12 -6.17
C ASP A 65 -15.84 -10.99 -5.59
N ASP A 66 -15.14 -11.24 -4.48
CA ASP A 66 -14.21 -10.26 -3.89
C ASP A 66 -13.02 -9.99 -4.81
N VAL A 67 -12.53 -11.04 -5.49
CA VAL A 67 -11.43 -10.93 -6.46
C VAL A 67 -11.86 -10.08 -7.66
N GLN A 68 -13.04 -10.33 -8.23
CA GLN A 68 -13.56 -9.56 -9.36
C GLN A 68 -13.88 -8.11 -8.99
N ALA A 69 -14.52 -7.89 -7.85
CA ALA A 69 -14.82 -6.55 -7.34
C ALA A 69 -13.53 -5.74 -7.10
N ARG A 70 -12.46 -6.38 -6.61
CA ARG A 70 -11.13 -5.76 -6.48
C ARG A 70 -10.54 -5.34 -7.81
N ARG A 71 -10.57 -6.23 -8.81
CA ARG A 71 -10.01 -5.96 -10.13
C ARG A 71 -10.67 -4.72 -10.72
N ARG A 72 -12.00 -4.67 -10.70
CA ARG A 72 -12.80 -3.51 -11.15
C ARG A 72 -12.45 -2.23 -10.38
N ARG A 73 -12.29 -2.29 -9.06
CA ARG A 73 -11.91 -1.12 -8.24
C ARG A 73 -10.50 -0.61 -8.52
N GLN A 74 -9.54 -1.51 -8.71
CA GLN A 74 -8.16 -1.13 -9.04
C GLN A 74 -8.08 -0.49 -10.42
N GLU A 75 -8.77 -1.06 -11.40
CA GLU A 75 -8.88 -0.51 -12.75
C GLU A 75 -9.55 0.87 -12.72
N ALA A 76 -10.72 1.01 -12.06
CA ALA A 76 -11.39 2.29 -11.91
C ALA A 76 -10.52 3.36 -11.22
N ARG A 77 -9.75 2.98 -10.19
CA ARG A 77 -8.83 3.90 -9.51
C ARG A 77 -7.62 4.26 -10.36
N ALA A 78 -7.11 3.34 -11.17
CA ALA A 78 -6.03 3.61 -12.12
C ALA A 78 -6.50 4.58 -13.21
N ILE A 79 -7.71 4.39 -13.74
CA ILE A 79 -8.35 5.29 -14.70
C ILE A 79 -8.53 6.69 -14.10
N LEU A 80 -9.15 6.81 -12.92
CA LEU A 80 -9.32 8.09 -12.24
C LEU A 80 -7.98 8.79 -11.90
N ARG A 81 -6.93 8.02 -11.62
CA ARG A 81 -5.59 8.57 -11.37
C ARG A 81 -4.93 9.06 -12.66
N ALA A 82 -5.13 8.36 -13.77
CA ALA A 82 -4.66 8.80 -15.08
C ALA A 82 -5.37 10.10 -15.49
N GLU A 83 -6.69 10.18 -15.31
CA GLU A 83 -7.50 11.37 -15.60
C GLU A 83 -7.14 12.56 -14.70
N LYS A 84 -6.92 12.34 -13.40
CA LYS A 84 -6.49 13.41 -12.47
C LYS A 84 -5.01 13.76 -12.56
N GLY A 85 -4.21 12.91 -13.21
CA GLY A 85 -2.79 13.16 -13.47
C GLY A 85 -2.54 14.19 -14.57
N ASP A 86 -3.56 14.53 -15.36
CA ASP A 86 -3.47 15.49 -16.47
C ASP A 86 -3.80 16.95 -16.05
N LEU A 87 -4.39 17.15 -14.88
CA LEU A 87 -4.72 18.50 -14.36
C LEU A 87 -3.53 19.19 -13.65
N SER A 88 -2.29 18.85 -14.00
CA SER A 88 -1.09 19.47 -13.39
C SER A 88 -0.12 20.12 -14.39
N GLN A 89 -0.52 20.28 -15.66
CA GLN A 89 0.29 21.04 -16.63
C GLN A 89 -0.22 22.45 -16.95
N GLU A 90 -1.47 22.83 -16.63
CA GLU A 90 -1.99 24.17 -17.00
C GLU A 90 -1.93 25.25 -15.90
N GLU A 91 -1.57 24.93 -14.66
CA GLU A 91 -1.53 25.94 -13.56
C GLU A 91 -0.15 26.55 -13.29
N THR A 92 0.77 26.49 -14.25
CA THR A 92 2.04 27.24 -14.21
C THR A 92 2.04 28.50 -15.08
N SER A 93 1.00 28.72 -15.91
CA SER A 93 0.97 29.84 -16.88
C SER A 93 0.38 31.16 -16.36
N LYS A 94 0.19 31.36 -15.04
CA LYS A 94 -0.36 32.62 -14.48
C LYS A 94 0.34 33.16 -13.23
N ARG A 95 1.52 32.66 -12.84
CA ARG A 95 2.30 33.36 -11.79
C ARG A 95 3.04 34.54 -12.41
N PRO A 96 2.82 35.78 -11.95
CA PRO A 96 3.72 36.86 -12.32
C PRO A 96 5.13 36.52 -11.80
N PRO A 97 6.20 36.82 -12.56
CA PRO A 97 7.55 36.55 -12.11
C PRO A 97 7.84 37.32 -10.81
N PRO A 98 8.63 36.75 -9.88
CA PRO A 98 9.06 37.48 -8.71
C PRO A 98 9.82 38.74 -9.13
N PRO A 99 9.65 39.87 -8.41
CA PRO A 99 10.34 41.11 -8.73
C PRO A 99 11.85 40.86 -8.72
N THR A 100 12.48 41.06 -9.87
CA THR A 100 13.93 40.94 -10.00
C THR A 100 14.57 42.15 -9.30
N MET A 101 15.15 41.95 -8.11
CA MET A 101 16.11 42.90 -7.54
C MET A 101 17.37 42.87 -8.42
N GLN A 102 17.56 43.90 -9.25
CA GLN A 102 18.84 44.14 -9.90
C GLN A 102 19.84 44.62 -8.85
N VAL A 103 20.69 43.71 -8.36
CA VAL A 103 21.86 44.09 -7.57
C VAL A 103 23.00 44.32 -8.56
N LYS A 104 23.40 45.59 -8.72
CA LYS A 104 24.55 45.99 -9.52
C LYS A 104 25.80 45.48 -8.80
N ALA A 105 26.43 44.43 -9.31
CA ALA A 105 27.70 43.96 -8.76
C ALA A 105 28.80 44.94 -9.16
N GLU A 106 29.26 45.75 -8.20
CA GLU A 106 30.50 46.51 -8.32
C GLU A 106 31.69 45.54 -8.35
N LYS A 107 32.53 45.73 -9.36
CA LYS A 107 33.74 44.93 -9.62
C LYS A 107 34.83 45.37 -8.62
N PRO A 108 35.49 44.47 -7.86
CA PRO A 108 36.59 44.89 -7.01
C PRO A 108 37.81 45.26 -7.87
N GLU A 109 38.36 46.44 -7.61
CA GLU A 109 39.63 46.94 -8.15
C GLU A 109 40.79 46.00 -7.82
N GLU A 110 41.55 45.63 -8.84
CA GLU A 110 42.79 44.89 -8.72
C GLU A 110 43.92 45.88 -8.40
N LYS A 111 44.53 45.75 -7.23
CA LYS A 111 45.63 46.60 -6.76
C LYS A 111 46.97 46.10 -7.34
N PRO A 112 47.81 46.96 -7.94
CA PRO A 112 49.02 46.52 -8.62
C PRO A 112 50.11 46.11 -7.62
N ARG A 113 50.93 45.12 -8.01
CA ARG A 113 52.26 44.87 -7.44
C ARG A 113 53.32 45.26 -8.46
#